data_AF-A0A168Q3J7-F1
#
_entry.id   AF-A0A168Q3J7-F1
#
_cell.length_a   1.000
_cell.length_b   1.000
_cell.length_c   1.000
_cell.angle_alpha   90.00
_cell.angle_beta   90.00
_cell.angle_gamma   90.00
#
_symmetry.space_group_name_H-M   'P 1'
#
loop_
_entity.id
_entity.type
_entity.pdbx_description
1 polymer ?
#
loop_
_entity_poly.entity_id
_entity_poly.type
_entity_poly.pdbx_seq_one_letter_code
_entity_poly.pdbx_strand_id
1 'polypeptide(L)'
;MGSKIKGTTTTPNNNANGSMPLQADRDKRRREGNVGKEFQTIDFGTFEMSQLKKYARVHKVKVKPRTNKRDLVDAVSSHFANQPVKEVDTISCFLYTAHHRESVVRLPLEK
;
A
#
# COMPACT_ATOMS: atom_id res chain seq x y z
N MET A 1 9.66 71.33 50.61
CA MET A 1 10.07 71.86 49.28
C MET A 1 9.98 70.71 48.29
N GLY A 2 9.33 70.95 47.14
CA GLY A 2 8.86 69.89 46.25
C GLY A 2 9.93 69.24 45.38
N SER A 3 9.60 68.10 44.77
CA SER A 3 9.45 67.96 43.31
C SER A 3 9.43 66.48 42.86
N LYS A 4 8.26 66.06 42.34
CA LYS A 4 8.02 65.52 40.98
C LYS A 4 8.71 64.23 40.47
N ILE A 5 7.88 63.18 40.39
CA ILE A 5 7.50 62.30 39.24
C ILE A 5 8.50 61.56 38.33
N LYS A 6 8.22 60.24 38.15
CA LYS A 6 8.10 59.41 36.91
C LYS A 6 8.57 57.97 37.24
N GLY A 7 7.96 56.84 36.88
CA GLY A 7 6.97 56.49 35.86
C GLY A 7 7.37 55.11 35.28
N THR A 8 6.67 54.05 35.72
CA THR A 8 6.37 52.75 35.06
C THR A 8 7.37 52.01 34.15
N THR A 9 7.72 50.80 34.59
CA THR A 9 7.69 49.48 33.91
C THR A 9 8.40 49.29 32.55
N THR A 10 9.35 48.34 32.48
CA THR A 10 9.32 47.14 31.59
C THR A 10 10.65 46.37 31.62
N THR A 11 10.58 45.06 31.85
CA THR A 11 11.67 44.08 31.79
C THR A 11 11.90 43.62 30.34
N PRO A 12 13.13 43.24 29.98
CA PRO A 12 13.26 41.95 29.28
C PRO A 12 14.43 41.11 29.83
N ASN A 13 14.11 39.88 30.19
CA ASN A 13 15.06 38.82 30.58
C ASN A 13 15.28 37.93 29.35
N ASN A 14 16.46 37.99 28.75
CA ASN A 14 16.85 37.11 27.64
C ASN A 14 17.84 36.06 28.17
N ASN A 15 17.39 34.82 28.26
CA ASN A 15 18.28 33.68 28.31
C ASN A 15 17.90 32.66 27.25
N ALA A 16 18.88 32.32 26.42
CA ALA A 16 18.79 31.38 25.33
C ALA A 16 18.55 29.96 25.85
N ASN A 17 17.70 29.20 25.15
CA ASN A 17 17.92 27.77 24.95
C ASN A 17 17.26 27.34 23.66
N GLY A 18 18.07 26.75 22.78
CA GLY A 18 17.68 26.37 21.44
C GLY A 18 16.78 25.15 21.39
N SER A 19 15.96 25.10 20.36
CA SER A 19 15.29 23.88 19.91
C SER A 19 15.02 24.02 18.41
N MET A 20 15.89 23.43 17.61
CA MET A 20 15.67 23.20 16.18
C MET A 20 14.68 22.03 16.02
N PRO A 21 13.52 22.17 15.35
CA PRO A 21 12.76 21.03 14.89
C PRO A 21 13.24 20.65 13.47
N LEU A 22 14.29 19.83 13.38
CA LEU A 22 14.71 19.17 12.14
C LEU A 22 13.91 17.87 11.94
N GLN A 23 12.58 17.90 11.80
CA GLN A 23 11.84 16.66 11.50
C GLN A 23 10.40 16.80 11.00
N ALA A 24 10.08 17.76 10.12
CA ALA A 24 8.73 17.87 9.53
C ALA A 24 8.67 17.78 8.00
N ASP A 25 9.81 17.66 7.29
CA ASP A 25 9.83 17.75 5.83
C ASP A 25 10.39 16.50 5.10
N ARG A 26 10.66 15.39 5.81
CA ARG A 26 11.16 14.15 5.18
C ARG A 26 10.08 13.18 4.71
N ASP A 27 8.85 13.28 5.22
CA ASP A 27 7.76 12.36 4.88
C ASP A 27 6.99 12.72 3.59
N LYS A 28 7.31 13.86 2.95
CA LYS A 28 6.72 14.26 1.67
C LYS A 28 7.48 13.77 0.43
N ARG A 29 8.55 12.97 0.61
CA ARG A 29 9.10 12.13 -0.46
C ARG A 29 8.42 10.76 -0.49
N ARG A 30 7.09 10.77 -0.37
CA ARG A 30 6.27 9.62 -0.72
C ARG A 30 6.48 9.41 -2.22
N ARG A 31 7.29 8.41 -2.51
CA ARG A 31 7.68 7.87 -3.81
C ARG A 31 6.47 7.69 -4.74
N GLU A 32 6.01 8.75 -5.39
CA GLU A 32 5.32 8.62 -6.68
C GLU A 32 6.38 8.37 -7.76
N GLY A 33 7.03 7.22 -7.64
CA GLY A 33 7.70 6.62 -8.77
C GLY A 33 6.61 6.21 -9.75
N ASN A 34 6.35 7.07 -10.74
CA ASN A 34 5.67 6.71 -11.97
C ASN A 34 6.57 5.74 -12.77
N VAL A 35 6.83 4.57 -12.21
CA VAL A 35 7.62 3.49 -12.81
C VAL A 35 6.64 2.48 -13.37
N GLY A 36 6.44 2.48 -14.69
CA GLY A 36 5.83 1.37 -15.41
C GLY A 36 4.36 1.54 -15.84
N LYS A 37 4.05 2.57 -16.64
CA LYS A 37 2.73 2.74 -17.27
C LYS A 37 2.38 1.71 -18.36
N GLU A 38 3.23 0.71 -18.58
CA GLU A 38 3.06 -0.30 -19.64
C GLU A 38 2.86 -1.72 -19.09
N PHE A 39 2.64 -1.89 -17.78
CA PHE A 39 2.14 -3.18 -17.30
C PHE A 39 0.67 -3.27 -17.68
N GLN A 40 0.31 -4.31 -18.44
CA GLN A 40 -1.08 -4.60 -18.78
C GLN A 40 -1.88 -4.71 -17.48
N THR A 41 -2.61 -3.65 -17.14
CA THR A 41 -3.40 -3.57 -15.92
C THR A 41 -4.57 -4.51 -16.06
N ILE A 42 -4.65 -5.51 -15.19
CA ILE A 42 -5.75 -6.47 -15.18
C ILE A 42 -7.00 -5.75 -14.67
N ASP A 43 -8.02 -5.61 -15.50
CA ASP A 43 -9.32 -5.11 -15.08
C ASP A 43 -10.16 -6.23 -14.45
N PHE A 44 -10.14 -6.29 -13.12
CA PHE A 44 -10.93 -7.23 -12.33
C PHE A 44 -12.45 -7.00 -12.44
N GLY A 45 -12.91 -5.85 -12.93
CA GLY A 45 -14.33 -5.56 -13.17
C GLY A 45 -14.97 -6.45 -14.24
N THR A 46 -14.16 -6.91 -15.19
CA THR A 46 -14.58 -7.84 -16.26
C THR A 46 -14.84 -9.26 -15.77
N PHE A 47 -14.29 -9.65 -14.62
CA PHE A 47 -14.39 -11.00 -14.08
C PHE A 47 -15.75 -11.26 -13.42
N GLU A 48 -16.14 -12.53 -13.41
CA GLU A 48 -17.35 -12.99 -12.73
C GLU A 48 -17.12 -13.07 -11.20
N MET A 49 -18.20 -12.99 -10.41
CA MET A 49 -18.12 -13.15 -8.95
C MET A 49 -17.52 -14.51 -8.54
N SER A 50 -17.72 -15.56 -9.33
CA SER A 50 -17.15 -16.89 -9.09
C SER A 50 -15.62 -16.87 -9.13
N GLN A 51 -15.04 -16.19 -10.13
CA GLN A 51 -13.60 -16.07 -10.37
C GLN A 51 -12.95 -15.20 -9.28
N LEU A 52 -13.57 -14.07 -8.95
CA LEU A 52 -13.09 -13.18 -7.89
C LEU A 52 -13.11 -13.86 -6.51
N LYS A 53 -14.17 -14.64 -6.19
CA LYS A 53 -14.24 -15.44 -4.96
C LYS A 53 -13.19 -16.55 -4.93
N LYS A 54 -12.94 -17.20 -6.07
CA LYS A 54 -11.89 -18.22 -6.19
C LYS A 54 -10.51 -17.62 -5.92
N TYR A 55 -10.21 -16.47 -6.51
CA TYR A 55 -8.98 -15.73 -6.24
C TYR A 55 -8.86 -15.40 -4.74
N ALA A 56 -9.90 -14.80 -4.15
CA ALA A 56 -9.90 -14.45 -2.73
C ALA A 56 -9.66 -15.66 -1.82
N ARG A 57 -10.20 -16.83 -2.16
CA ARG A 57 -9.98 -18.07 -1.42
C ARG A 57 -8.55 -18.58 -1.54
N VAL A 58 -7.99 -18.64 -2.75
CA VAL A 58 -6.64 -19.16 -3.02
C VAL A 58 -5.59 -18.28 -2.35
N HIS A 59 -5.74 -16.96 -2.45
CA HIS A 59 -4.81 -15.99 -1.89
C HIS A 59 -5.15 -15.59 -0.44
N LYS A 60 -6.14 -16.25 0.19
CA LYS A 60 -6.58 -15.98 1.57
C LYS A 60 -6.87 -14.49 1.83
N VAL A 61 -7.41 -13.79 0.83
CA VAL A 61 -7.78 -12.38 0.91
C VAL A 61 -8.91 -12.24 1.92
N LYS A 62 -8.76 -11.34 2.88
CA LYS A 62 -9.80 -11.06 3.88
C LYS A 62 -10.94 -10.29 3.23
N VAL A 63 -12.04 -10.98 2.93
CA VAL A 63 -13.24 -10.38 2.34
C VAL A 63 -14.47 -10.75 3.18
N LYS A 64 -15.39 -9.79 3.38
CA LYS A 64 -16.61 -10.01 4.18
C LYS A 64 -17.55 -11.01 3.48
N PRO A 65 -18.25 -11.91 4.18
CA PRO A 65 -19.02 -13.00 3.54
C PRO A 65 -20.26 -12.60 2.72
N ARG A 66 -20.52 -11.30 2.47
CA ARG A 66 -21.62 -10.79 1.63
C ARG A 66 -21.24 -9.47 0.91
N THR A 67 -19.98 -9.35 0.47
CA THR A 67 -19.52 -8.14 -0.25
C THR A 67 -20.12 -8.05 -1.65
N ASN A 68 -20.32 -6.80 -2.08
CA ASN A 68 -20.80 -6.52 -3.42
C ASN A 68 -19.69 -6.76 -4.46
N LYS A 69 -20.04 -6.86 -5.75
CA LYS A 69 -19.05 -7.09 -6.82
C LYS A 69 -17.96 -6.02 -6.82
N ARG A 70 -18.33 -4.74 -6.64
CA ARG A 70 -17.39 -3.62 -6.54
C ARG A 70 -16.38 -3.80 -5.42
N ASP A 71 -16.85 -3.98 -4.20
CA ASP A 71 -15.98 -4.16 -3.03
C ASP A 71 -15.03 -5.36 -3.18
N LEU A 72 -15.50 -6.42 -3.84
CA LEU A 72 -14.68 -7.60 -4.11
C LEU A 72 -13.60 -7.29 -5.16
N VAL A 73 -13.93 -6.54 -6.21
CA VAL A 73 -12.98 -6.07 -7.22
C VAL A 73 -11.91 -5.19 -6.58
N ASP A 74 -12.30 -4.25 -5.72
CA ASP A 74 -11.37 -3.33 -5.06
C ASP A 74 -10.41 -4.09 -4.12
N ALA A 75 -10.95 -5.03 -3.34
CA ALA A 75 -10.15 -5.87 -2.44
C ALA A 75 -9.16 -6.76 -3.22
N VAL A 76 -9.60 -7.37 -4.32
CA VAL A 76 -8.75 -8.23 -5.17
C VAL A 76 -7.68 -7.41 -5.88
N SER A 77 -8.02 -6.24 -6.42
CA SER A 77 -7.11 -5.35 -7.13
C SER A 77 -6.01 -4.83 -6.20
N SER A 78 -6.42 -4.38 -4.99
CA SER A 78 -5.48 -3.93 -3.96
C SER A 78 -4.57 -5.06 -3.48
N HIS A 79 -5.09 -6.28 -3.32
CA HIS A 79 -4.28 -7.43 -2.97
C HIS A 79 -3.28 -7.78 -4.09
N PHE A 80 -3.73 -7.82 -5.35
CA PHE A 80 -2.88 -8.14 -6.50
C PHE A 80 -1.70 -7.17 -6.64
N ALA A 81 -1.96 -5.87 -6.47
CA ALA A 81 -0.92 -4.84 -6.55
C ALA A 81 0.17 -4.97 -5.46
N ASN A 82 -0.16 -5.56 -4.31
CA ASN A 82 0.76 -5.72 -3.18
C ASN A 82 1.30 -7.15 -3.05
N GLN A 83 0.93 -8.06 -3.94
CA GLN A 83 1.28 -9.47 -3.83
C GLN A 83 2.75 -9.68 -4.21
N PRO A 84 3.59 -10.27 -3.34
CA PRO A 84 4.94 -10.67 -3.71
C PRO A 84 4.90 -11.89 -4.62
N VAL A 85 5.71 -11.87 -5.68
CA VAL A 85 5.82 -12.98 -6.63
C VAL A 85 7.16 -13.68 -6.44
N LYS A 86 7.15 -15.00 -6.25
CA LYS A 86 8.34 -15.84 -6.33
C LYS A 86 8.57 -16.20 -7.79
N GLU A 87 9.45 -15.46 -8.47
CA GLU A 87 9.60 -15.54 -9.92
C GLU A 87 9.98 -16.94 -10.41
N VAL A 88 10.94 -17.58 -9.77
CA VAL A 88 11.43 -18.93 -10.14
C VAL A 88 10.29 -19.95 -10.11
N ASP A 89 9.55 -20.01 -9.00
CA ASP A 89 8.43 -20.94 -8.83
C ASP A 89 7.32 -20.65 -9.85
N THR A 90 7.03 -19.37 -10.07
CA THR A 90 5.95 -18.93 -10.96
C THR A 90 6.26 -19.27 -12.41
N ILE A 91 7.47 -18.97 -12.88
CA ILE A 91 7.91 -19.28 -14.25
C ILE A 91 8.00 -20.79 -14.46
N SER A 92 8.54 -21.53 -13.48
CA SER A 92 8.64 -22.99 -13.55
C SER A 92 7.25 -23.63 -13.63
N CYS A 93 6.32 -23.18 -12.81
CA CYS A 93 4.92 -23.64 -12.81
C CYS A 93 4.22 -23.30 -14.13
N PHE A 94 4.43 -22.09 -14.66
CA PHE A 94 3.90 -21.69 -15.96
C PHE A 94 4.42 -22.56 -17.10
N LEU A 95 5.74 -22.75 -17.21
CA LEU A 95 6.34 -23.57 -18.27
C LEU A 95 5.87 -25.02 -18.18
N TYR A 96 5.83 -25.58 -16.96
CA TYR A 96 5.34 -26.93 -16.73
C TYR A 96 3.88 -27.08 -17.18
N THR A 97 2.99 -26.18 -16.75
CA THR A 97 1.56 -26.24 -17.09
C THR A 97 1.29 -25.96 -18.56
N ALA A 98 2.06 -25.08 -19.21
CA ALA A 98 1.95 -24.80 -20.64
C ALA A 98 2.42 -25.97 -21.50
N HIS A 99 3.47 -26.68 -21.09
CA HIS A 99 4.00 -27.85 -21.80
C HIS A 99 3.15 -29.11 -21.57
N HIS A 100 2.49 -29.21 -20.41
CA HIS A 100 1.71 -30.39 -20.01
C HIS A 100 0.22 -30.10 -19.89
N ARG A 101 -0.35 -29.30 -20.81
CA ARG A 101 -1.75 -28.82 -20.78
C ARG A 101 -2.82 -29.92 -20.65
N GLU A 102 -2.50 -31.15 -21.06
CA GLU A 102 -3.37 -32.32 -20.98
C GLU A 102 -3.09 -33.21 -19.75
N SER A 103 -1.98 -32.97 -19.05
CA SER A 103 -1.59 -33.70 -17.86
C SER A 103 -2.32 -33.15 -16.64
N VAL A 104 -3.18 -33.99 -16.07
CA VAL A 104 -3.95 -33.74 -14.83
C VAL A 104 -3.08 -33.62 -13.57
N VAL A 105 -1.75 -33.60 -13.69
CA VAL A 105 -0.81 -33.41 -12.59
C VAL A 105 -0.85 -31.94 -12.15
N ARG A 106 -1.83 -31.62 -11.31
CA ARG A 106 -1.85 -30.39 -10.54
C ARG A 106 -0.61 -30.39 -9.66
N LEU A 107 0.34 -29.51 -9.94
CA LEU A 107 1.48 -29.29 -9.05
C LEU A 107 0.96 -29.08 -7.62
N PRO A 108 1.45 -29.85 -6.63
CA PRO A 108 1.09 -29.62 -5.24
C PRO A 108 1.52 -28.20 -4.88
N LEU A 109 0.55 -27.31 -4.66
CA LEU A 109 0.82 -26.04 -4.01
C LEU A 109 1.10 -26.36 -2.55
N GLU A 110 2.37 -26.30 -2.14
CA GLU A 110 2.73 -26.46 -0.72
C GLU A 110 1.99 -25.41 0.12
N LYS A 111 1.43 -25.88 1.25
CA LYS A 111 0.47 -25.14 2.10
C LYS A 111 1.13 -24.21 3.10
#